data_AF-A0A6I0FP61-F1
#
_entry.id   AF-A0A6I0FP61-F1
#
_cell.length_a   1.000
_cell.length_b   1.000
_cell.length_c   1.000
_cell.angle_alpha   90.00
_cell.angle_beta   90.00
_cell.angle_gamma   90.00
#
_symmetry.space_group_name_H-M   'P 1'
#
loop_
_entity.id
_entity.type
_entity.pdbx_description
1 polymer ?
#
loop_
_entity_poly.entity_id
_entity_poly.type
_entity_poly.pdbx_seq_one_letter_code
_entity_poly.pdbx_strand_id
1 'polypeptide(L)'
;MWADSVEDLAKEHELPVCVAERVGEDVLKALRASAPDVIVAQQAIPVGSVDTTTDLVAKTIDLIEPLVERALNDIAQGTATKQPQDLTRATYFHKRSEQESRIDFNQPAEDIALLVRAQSDPYPNAYFEFRGQRIRVLSAHVSQGRFGGTPGRITIPYEGGIAVVCGSRRANEPSPAIVLDRVRLDDDSELPATEFFGHRAGYIEPRV
;
A
#
# COMPACT_ATOMS: atom_id res chain seq x y z
N MET A 1 21.95 21.63 -5.57
CA MET A 1 22.93 21.24 -6.59
C MET A 1 22.37 20.03 -7.30
N TRP A 2 21.84 20.22 -8.50
CA TRP A 2 21.60 19.26 -9.59
C TRP A 2 20.91 20.11 -10.64
N ALA A 3 21.72 20.75 -11.49
CA ALA A 3 21.26 21.74 -12.47
C ALA A 3 21.23 21.18 -13.90
N ASP A 4 21.73 19.95 -14.10
CA ASP A 4 21.83 19.35 -15.43
C ASP A 4 20.73 18.30 -15.59
N SER A 5 20.05 18.33 -16.75
CA SER A 5 19.10 17.30 -17.12
C SER A 5 19.82 15.96 -17.21
N VAL A 6 19.21 14.86 -16.73
CA VAL A 6 19.75 13.50 -16.92
C VAL A 6 19.99 13.20 -18.40
N GLU A 7 19.19 13.80 -19.28
CA GLU A 7 19.38 13.76 -20.73
C GLU A 7 20.71 14.41 -21.16
N ASP A 8 21.00 15.62 -20.66
CA ASP A 8 22.20 16.36 -21.06
C ASP A 8 23.46 15.66 -20.56
N LEU A 9 23.42 15.14 -19.34
CA LEU A 9 24.49 14.32 -18.78
C LEU A 9 24.71 13.04 -19.58
N ALA A 10 23.64 12.35 -19.99
CA ALA A 10 23.75 11.16 -20.83
C ALA A 10 24.38 11.47 -22.19
N LYS A 11 24.00 12.59 -22.82
CA LYS A 11 24.60 13.05 -24.08
C LYS A 11 26.08 13.40 -23.91
N GLU A 12 26.46 14.07 -22.82
CA GLU A 12 27.86 14.43 -22.53
C GLU A 12 28.75 13.18 -22.44
N HIS A 13 28.21 12.08 -21.90
CA HIS A 13 28.91 10.81 -21.78
C HIS A 13 28.66 9.85 -22.97
N GLU A 14 28.17 10.36 -24.10
CA GLU A 14 27.92 9.60 -25.33
C GLU A 14 26.98 8.39 -25.13
N LEU A 15 26.13 8.43 -24.10
CA LEU A 15 25.14 7.40 -23.86
C LEU A 15 23.95 7.58 -24.82
N PRO A 16 23.43 6.51 -25.44
CA PRO A 16 22.26 6.59 -26.30
C PRO A 16 21.05 7.15 -25.53
N VAL A 17 20.46 8.24 -26.03
CA VAL A 17 19.24 8.86 -25.48
C VAL A 17 18.11 8.78 -26.49
N CYS A 18 16.93 8.35 -26.03
CA CYS A 18 15.68 8.40 -26.79
C CYS A 18 14.67 9.24 -26.00
N VAL A 19 14.41 10.47 -26.45
CA VAL A 19 13.42 11.38 -25.85
C VAL A 19 12.20 11.44 -26.76
N ALA A 20 11.02 11.25 -26.19
CA ALA A 20 9.76 11.39 -26.91
C ALA A 20 8.66 11.93 -25.99
N GLU A 21 7.83 12.83 -26.52
CA GLU A 21 6.65 13.35 -25.81
C GLU A 21 5.53 12.29 -25.66
N ARG A 22 5.53 11.28 -26.54
CA ARG A 22 4.61 10.15 -26.52
C ARG A 22 5.35 8.86 -26.88
N VAL A 23 4.96 7.76 -26.27
CA VAL A 23 5.55 6.44 -26.56
C VAL A 23 5.15 5.98 -27.96
N GLY A 24 6.08 6.09 -28.91
CA GLY A 24 5.96 5.62 -30.30
C GLY A 24 6.66 4.29 -30.56
N GLU A 25 6.60 3.80 -31.79
CA GLU A 25 7.26 2.54 -32.20
C GLU A 25 8.78 2.59 -32.05
N ASP A 26 9.39 3.74 -32.30
CA ASP A 26 10.81 4.02 -32.14
C ASP A 26 11.28 3.89 -30.69
N VAL A 27 10.55 4.48 -29.74
CA VAL A 27 10.79 4.35 -28.30
C VAL A 27 10.67 2.89 -27.86
N LEU A 28 9.61 2.21 -28.29
CA LEU A 28 9.39 0.79 -27.96
C LEU A 28 10.48 -0.10 -28.54
N LYS A 29 10.98 0.19 -29.74
CA LYS A 29 12.09 -0.55 -30.36
C LYS A 29 13.39 -0.34 -29.60
N ALA A 30 13.72 0.91 -29.24
CA ALA A 30 14.90 1.23 -28.44
C ALA A 30 14.85 0.55 -27.05
N LEU A 31 13.70 0.61 -26.38
CA LEU A 31 13.48 -0.04 -25.09
C LEU A 31 13.64 -1.57 -25.19
N ARG A 32 13.06 -2.22 -26.20
CA ARG A 32 13.25 -3.69 -26.37
C ARG A 32 14.70 -4.04 -26.64
N ALA A 33 15.41 -3.25 -27.45
CA ALA A 33 16.81 -3.47 -27.76
C ALA A 33 17.73 -3.33 -26.53
N SER A 34 17.34 -2.51 -25.54
CA SER A 34 18.12 -2.34 -24.31
C SER A 34 18.00 -3.52 -23.33
N ALA A 35 17.17 -4.53 -23.63
CA ALA A 35 16.93 -5.71 -22.79
C ALA A 35 16.68 -5.34 -21.30
N PRO A 36 15.68 -4.49 -21.00
CA PRO A 36 15.41 -3.99 -19.64
C PRO A 36 14.98 -5.09 -18.67
N ASP A 37 14.67 -6.28 -19.19
CA ASP A 37 14.13 -7.41 -18.43
C ASP A 37 15.21 -8.22 -17.68
N VAL A 38 16.35 -7.61 -17.38
CA VAL A 38 17.46 -8.23 -16.63
C VAL A 38 17.59 -7.61 -15.25
N ILE A 39 17.59 -8.46 -14.23
CA ILE A 39 17.94 -8.11 -12.86
C ILE A 39 19.45 -8.29 -12.69
N VAL A 40 20.13 -7.24 -12.24
CA VAL A 40 21.58 -7.23 -11.97
C VAL A 40 21.91 -7.24 -10.47
N ALA A 41 20.96 -6.83 -9.64
CA ALA A 41 21.02 -6.91 -8.20
C ALA A 41 19.60 -6.91 -7.64
N GLN A 42 19.37 -7.68 -6.57
CA GLN A 42 18.10 -7.70 -5.84
C GLN A 42 18.40 -7.92 -4.36
N GLN A 43 17.59 -7.31 -3.50
CA GLN A 43 17.57 -7.59 -2.07
C GLN A 43 16.13 -7.59 -1.58
N ALA A 44 15.82 -8.52 -0.69
CA ALA A 44 14.50 -8.64 -0.07
C ALA A 44 14.55 -8.17 1.38
N ILE A 45 13.45 -7.58 1.85
CA ILE A 45 13.22 -7.30 3.27
C ILE A 45 12.00 -8.07 3.77
N PRO A 46 12.00 -8.57 5.01
CA PRO A 46 10.81 -9.14 5.61
C PRO A 46 9.76 -8.05 5.84
N VAL A 47 8.50 -8.37 5.54
CA VAL A 47 7.34 -7.55 5.95
C VAL A 47 6.84 -8.10 7.29
N GLY A 48 7.01 -7.31 8.34
CA GLY A 48 6.54 -7.62 9.68
C GLY A 48 5.02 -7.58 9.80
N SER A 49 4.49 -8.25 10.83
CA SER A 49 3.04 -8.32 11.09
C SER A 49 2.39 -6.96 11.39
N VAL A 50 3.20 -5.99 11.84
CA VAL A 50 2.76 -4.63 12.18
C VAL A 50 3.33 -3.56 11.25
N ASP A 51 4.15 -3.96 10.26
CA ASP A 51 4.76 -3.00 9.35
C ASP A 51 3.70 -2.25 8.54
N THR A 52 3.87 -0.94 8.47
CA THR A 52 3.12 -0.06 7.57
C THR A 52 3.90 0.18 6.28
N THR A 53 3.26 0.76 5.27
CA THR A 53 3.98 1.19 4.05
C THR A 53 5.12 2.15 4.38
N THR A 54 4.95 3.00 5.39
CA THR A 54 5.97 3.98 5.79
C THR A 54 7.19 3.30 6.41
N ASP A 55 6.97 2.28 7.25
CA ASP A 55 8.06 1.47 7.80
C ASP A 55 8.81 0.73 6.69
N LEU A 56 8.08 0.16 5.72
CA LEU A 56 8.70 -0.54 4.59
C LEU A 56 9.49 0.39 3.68
N VAL A 57 9.01 1.63 3.46
CA VAL A 57 9.77 2.64 2.71
C VAL A 57 11.05 3.00 3.45
N ALA A 58 10.98 3.26 4.76
CA ALA A 58 12.18 3.56 5.56
C ALA A 58 13.20 2.41 5.51
N LYS A 59 12.76 1.17 5.74
CA LYS A 59 13.61 -0.04 5.63
C LYS A 59 14.22 -0.21 4.25
N THR A 60 13.54 0.22 3.20
CA THR A 60 14.03 0.09 1.82
C THR A 60 15.05 1.19 1.48
N ILE A 61 14.85 2.42 1.98
CA ILE A 61 15.75 3.55 1.72
C ILE A 61 17.18 3.21 2.12
N ASP A 62 17.38 2.62 3.29
CA ASP A 62 18.70 2.23 3.81
C ASP A 62 19.41 1.17 2.94
N LEU A 63 18.67 0.47 2.07
CA LEU A 63 19.22 -0.54 1.16
C LEU A 63 19.60 0.01 -0.20
N ILE A 64 19.05 1.16 -0.62
CA ILE A 64 19.20 1.66 -1.98
C ILE A 64 20.67 1.98 -2.29
N GLU A 65 21.30 2.82 -1.46
CA GLU A 65 22.69 3.25 -1.67
C GLU A 65 23.67 2.07 -1.78
N PRO A 66 23.78 1.16 -0.79
CA PRO A 66 24.75 0.06 -0.87
C PRO A 66 24.43 -0.93 -2.00
N LEU A 67 23.15 -1.14 -2.31
CA LEU A 67 22.74 -2.03 -3.40
C LEU A 67 23.11 -1.46 -4.77
N VAL A 68 22.86 -0.16 -4.98
CA VAL A 68 23.17 0.55 -6.22
C VAL A 68 24.68 0.68 -6.41
N GLU A 69 25.42 1.07 -5.38
CA GLU A 69 26.88 1.19 -5.45
C GLU A 69 27.52 -0.16 -5.83
N ARG A 70 27.12 -1.24 -5.15
CA ARG A 70 27.59 -2.59 -5.48
C ARG A 70 27.24 -2.96 -6.93
N ALA A 71 25.99 -2.76 -7.34
CA ALA A 71 25.55 -3.13 -8.69
C ALA A 71 26.32 -2.36 -9.77
N LEU A 72 26.56 -1.06 -9.58
CA LEU A 72 27.34 -0.24 -10.51
C LEU A 72 28.80 -0.71 -10.59
N ASN A 73 29.42 -1.02 -9.45
CA ASN A 73 30.78 -1.56 -9.40
C ASN A 73 30.88 -2.91 -10.12
N ASP A 74 29.93 -3.83 -9.87
CA ASP A 74 29.90 -5.14 -10.52
C ASP A 74 29.71 -5.01 -12.04
N ILE A 75 28.90 -4.05 -12.50
CA ILE A 75 28.72 -3.77 -13.92
C ILE A 75 30.02 -3.23 -14.53
N ALA A 76 30.65 -2.25 -13.88
CA ALA A 76 31.88 -1.62 -14.36
C ALA A 76 33.05 -2.61 -14.47
N GLN A 77 33.12 -3.58 -13.56
CA GLN A 77 34.13 -4.64 -13.57
C GLN A 77 33.78 -5.81 -14.49
N GLY A 78 32.58 -5.85 -15.05
CA GLY A 78 32.09 -6.97 -15.86
C GLY A 78 31.79 -8.24 -15.05
N THR A 79 31.60 -8.12 -13.73
CA THR A 79 31.32 -9.23 -12.80
C THR A 79 29.83 -9.37 -12.45
N ALA A 80 28.99 -8.41 -12.88
CA ALA A 80 27.56 -8.45 -12.61
C ALA A 80 26.88 -9.72 -13.16
N THR A 81 26.17 -10.42 -12.28
CA THR A 81 25.34 -11.56 -12.65
C THR A 81 24.00 -11.07 -13.20
N LYS A 82 23.72 -11.39 -14.47
CA LYS A 82 22.50 -10.99 -15.17
C LYS A 82 21.45 -12.09 -15.08
N GLN A 83 20.33 -11.82 -14.42
CA GLN A 83 19.20 -12.74 -14.32
C GLN A 83 18.00 -12.24 -15.13
N PRO A 84 17.57 -12.95 -16.20
CA PRO A 84 16.33 -12.64 -16.88
C PRO A 84 15.12 -12.74 -15.95
N GLN A 85 14.16 -11.82 -16.09
CA GLN A 85 12.88 -11.89 -15.39
C GLN A 85 12.06 -13.10 -15.87
N ASP A 86 11.47 -13.83 -14.94
CA ASP A 86 10.49 -14.88 -15.23
C ASP A 86 9.11 -14.26 -15.42
N LEU A 87 8.71 -14.08 -16.69
CA LEU A 87 7.43 -13.47 -17.04
C LEU A 87 6.21 -14.28 -16.56
N THR A 88 6.37 -15.58 -16.25
CA THR A 88 5.27 -16.38 -15.68
C THR A 88 4.95 -15.99 -14.24
N ARG A 89 5.86 -15.27 -13.58
CA ARG A 89 5.72 -14.74 -12.22
C ARG A 89 5.46 -13.24 -12.19
N ALA A 90 5.38 -12.59 -13.36
CA ALA A 90 5.13 -11.16 -13.46
C ALA A 90 3.70 -10.83 -12.98
N THR A 91 3.59 -9.82 -12.14
CA THR A 91 2.32 -9.26 -11.67
C THR A 91 2.26 -7.78 -12.02
N TYR A 92 1.05 -7.24 -12.14
CA TYR A 92 0.83 -5.83 -12.45
C TYR A 92 -0.09 -5.21 -11.41
N PHE A 93 0.36 -4.09 -10.83
CA PHE A 93 -0.45 -3.21 -9.99
C PHE A 93 -0.56 -1.86 -10.69
N HIS A 94 -1.79 -1.37 -10.85
CA HIS A 94 -2.03 -0.05 -11.43
C HIS A 94 -1.73 1.06 -10.41
N LYS A 95 -1.67 2.31 -10.89
CA LYS A 95 -1.63 3.47 -10.01
C LYS A 95 -2.88 3.46 -9.12
N ARG A 96 -2.68 3.50 -7.81
CA ARG A 96 -3.75 3.54 -6.81
C ARG A 96 -4.65 4.75 -7.04
N SER A 97 -5.97 4.56 -6.99
CA SER A 97 -6.94 5.65 -6.93
C SER A 97 -7.48 5.79 -5.50
N GLU A 98 -8.32 6.79 -5.27
CA GLU A 98 -8.99 6.99 -3.99
C GLU A 98 -9.94 5.82 -3.67
N GLN A 99 -10.54 5.19 -4.67
CA GLN A 99 -11.51 4.11 -4.48
C GLN A 99 -10.89 2.89 -3.80
N GLU A 100 -9.62 2.58 -4.09
CA GLU A 100 -8.89 1.45 -3.51
C GLU A 100 -8.46 1.71 -2.06
N SER A 101 -8.58 2.94 -1.56
CA SER A 101 -8.40 3.25 -0.13
C SER A 101 -9.71 3.11 0.66
N ARG A 102 -10.86 2.86 0.03
CA ARG A 102 -12.13 2.66 0.73
C ARG A 102 -12.18 1.26 1.36
N ILE A 103 -12.52 1.19 2.63
CA ILE A 103 -12.72 -0.06 3.36
C ILE A 103 -14.04 -0.70 2.92
N ASP A 104 -13.95 -1.92 2.40
CA ASP A 104 -15.10 -2.80 2.19
C ASP A 104 -15.22 -3.78 3.36
N PHE A 105 -16.21 -3.57 4.23
CA PHE A 105 -16.43 -4.45 5.38
C PHE A 105 -16.93 -5.84 4.99
N ASN A 106 -17.26 -6.11 3.72
CA ASN A 106 -17.51 -7.49 3.27
C ASN A 106 -16.22 -8.32 3.20
N GLN A 107 -15.03 -7.70 3.23
CA GLN A 107 -13.75 -8.40 3.27
C GLN A 107 -13.47 -8.97 4.67
N PRO A 108 -12.63 -10.02 4.79
CA PRO A 108 -12.13 -10.51 6.08
C PRO A 108 -11.43 -9.42 6.90
N ALA A 109 -11.42 -9.57 8.23
CA ALA A 109 -10.80 -8.59 9.14
C ALA A 109 -9.31 -8.42 8.84
N GLU A 110 -8.64 -9.52 8.47
CA GLU A 110 -7.23 -9.59 8.13
C GLU A 110 -6.91 -8.73 6.91
N ASP A 111 -7.75 -8.77 5.87
CA ASP A 111 -7.59 -7.98 4.65
C ASP A 111 -7.85 -6.50 4.91
N ILE A 112 -8.80 -6.17 5.77
CA ILE A 112 -9.04 -4.78 6.20
C ILE A 112 -7.86 -4.26 7.01
N ALA A 113 -7.31 -5.05 7.94
CA ALA A 113 -6.13 -4.67 8.72
C ALA A 113 -4.89 -4.48 7.83
N LEU A 114 -4.71 -5.34 6.81
CA LEU A 114 -3.68 -5.18 5.78
C LEU A 114 -3.87 -3.86 5.02
N LEU A 115 -5.10 -3.54 4.61
CA LEU A 115 -5.41 -2.29 3.93
C LEU A 115 -5.07 -1.08 4.82
N VAL A 116 -5.48 -1.07 6.09
CA VAL A 116 -5.17 0.02 7.02
C VAL A 116 -3.66 0.24 7.14
N ARG A 117 -2.86 -0.83 7.26
CA ARG A 117 -1.38 -0.71 7.31
C ARG A 117 -0.75 -0.27 5.98
N ALA A 118 -1.32 -0.70 4.86
CA ALA A 118 -0.85 -0.30 3.52
C ALA A 118 -1.22 1.16 3.17
N GLN A 119 -2.19 1.74 3.87
CA GLN A 119 -2.69 3.09 3.69
C GLN A 119 -2.33 3.92 4.94
N SER A 120 -1.02 4.13 5.14
CA SER A 120 -0.47 4.83 6.31
C SER A 120 0.09 6.21 5.95
N ASP A 121 0.12 7.12 6.93
CA ASP A 121 0.73 8.44 6.77
C ASP A 121 2.20 8.34 6.32
N PRO A 122 2.69 9.21 5.42
CA PRO A 122 2.04 10.43 4.91
C PRO A 122 1.12 10.21 3.70
N TYR A 123 0.87 8.96 3.32
CA TYR A 123 -0.01 8.63 2.20
C TYR A 123 -1.48 8.63 2.64
N PRO A 124 -2.45 8.79 1.71
CA PRO A 124 -3.87 8.72 2.04
C PRO A 124 -4.21 7.45 2.83
N ASN A 125 -4.95 7.62 3.94
CA ASN A 125 -5.35 6.52 4.80
C ASN A 125 -6.54 5.74 4.23
N ALA A 126 -6.70 4.50 4.72
CA ALA A 126 -7.91 3.74 4.48
C ALA A 126 -9.11 4.47 5.09
N TYR A 127 -10.27 4.44 4.45
CA TYR A 127 -11.43 5.21 4.92
C TYR A 127 -12.77 4.51 4.69
N PHE A 128 -13.79 4.95 5.42
CA PHE A 128 -15.19 4.61 5.16
C PHE A 128 -16.09 5.83 5.40
N GLU A 129 -17.35 5.71 5.04
CA GLU A 129 -18.37 6.75 5.25
C GLU A 129 -19.31 6.33 6.39
N PHE A 130 -19.54 7.23 7.34
CA PHE A 130 -20.47 7.00 8.44
C PHE A 130 -21.29 8.27 8.69
N ARG A 131 -22.61 8.16 8.54
CA ARG A 131 -23.56 9.28 8.69
C ARG A 131 -23.19 10.51 7.86
N GLY A 132 -22.81 10.29 6.60
CA GLY A 132 -22.44 11.34 5.66
C GLY A 132 -21.06 11.96 5.90
N GLN A 133 -20.28 11.49 6.88
CA GLN A 133 -18.91 11.94 7.15
C GLN A 133 -17.91 10.89 6.70
N ARG A 134 -16.77 11.31 6.14
CA ARG A 134 -15.66 10.42 5.85
C ARG A 134 -14.80 10.24 7.09
N ILE A 135 -14.53 8.98 7.42
CA ILE A 135 -13.72 8.57 8.57
C ILE A 135 -12.51 7.83 8.03
N ARG A 136 -11.32 8.39 8.25
CA ARG A 136 -10.04 7.75 7.94
C ARG A 136 -9.61 6.89 9.12
N VAL A 137 -9.08 5.70 8.86
CA VAL A 137 -8.61 4.76 9.89
C VAL A 137 -7.09 4.83 9.94
N LEU A 138 -6.55 5.22 11.10
CA LEU A 138 -5.11 5.36 11.31
C LEU A 138 -4.49 4.07 11.83
N SER A 139 -5.21 3.34 12.68
CA SER A 139 -4.79 2.05 13.21
C SER A 139 -5.99 1.17 13.54
N ALA A 140 -5.83 -0.12 13.30
CA ALA A 140 -6.83 -1.14 13.57
C ALA A 140 -6.15 -2.51 13.73
N HIS A 141 -6.83 -3.45 14.39
CA HIS A 141 -6.36 -4.82 14.57
C HIS A 141 -7.49 -5.84 14.43
N VAL A 142 -7.13 -7.10 14.18
CA VAL A 142 -8.09 -8.21 14.10
C VAL A 142 -8.46 -8.64 15.51
N SER A 143 -9.76 -8.76 15.77
CA SER A 143 -10.26 -9.15 17.10
C SER A 143 -9.89 -10.60 17.45
N GLN A 144 -9.62 -10.89 18.73
CA GLN A 144 -9.56 -12.29 19.19
C GLN A 144 -10.95 -12.94 19.25
N GLY A 145 -11.97 -12.12 19.53
CA GLY A 145 -13.37 -12.52 19.53
C GLY A 145 -13.92 -12.78 18.13
N ARG A 146 -15.05 -13.49 18.05
CA ARG A 146 -15.78 -13.73 16.80
C ARG A 146 -17.16 -13.08 16.89
N PHE A 147 -17.56 -12.38 15.84
CA PHE A 147 -18.77 -11.57 15.81
C PHE A 147 -19.69 -12.07 14.70
N GLY A 148 -20.95 -12.32 15.04
CA GLY A 148 -22.03 -12.52 14.08
C GLY A 148 -22.71 -11.21 13.72
N GLY A 149 -23.48 -11.23 12.64
CA GLY A 149 -24.23 -10.06 12.16
C GLY A 149 -23.88 -9.68 10.72
N THR A 150 -24.38 -8.53 10.29
CA THR A 150 -24.14 -8.03 8.93
C THR A 150 -22.85 -7.20 8.90
N PRO A 151 -22.02 -7.35 7.85
CA PRO A 151 -20.86 -6.52 7.61
C PRO A 151 -21.14 -5.01 7.75
N GLY A 152 -20.22 -4.28 8.38
CA GLY A 152 -20.35 -2.86 8.66
C GLY A 152 -21.14 -2.53 9.94
N ARG A 153 -21.64 -3.53 10.67
CA ARG A 153 -22.27 -3.30 11.98
C ARG A 153 -21.22 -2.85 13.00
N ILE A 154 -21.40 -1.65 13.54
CA ILE A 154 -20.60 -1.11 14.65
C ILE A 154 -21.14 -1.71 15.96
N THR A 155 -20.25 -2.28 16.74
CA THR A 155 -20.59 -2.97 18.00
C THR A 155 -20.25 -2.10 19.22
N ILE A 156 -19.95 -2.74 20.35
CA ILE A 156 -19.52 -2.10 21.60
C ILE A 156 -18.00 -1.89 21.61
N PRO A 157 -17.46 -1.07 22.53
CA PRO A 157 -16.04 -1.07 22.81
C PRO A 157 -15.54 -2.48 23.12
N TYR A 158 -14.46 -2.88 22.45
CA TYR A 158 -13.90 -4.22 22.54
C TYR A 158 -12.39 -4.15 22.26
N GLU A 159 -11.58 -4.83 23.07
CA GLU A 159 -10.11 -4.87 22.94
C GLU A 159 -9.45 -3.48 22.85
N GLY A 160 -10.02 -2.48 23.55
CA GLY A 160 -9.50 -1.10 23.57
C GLY A 160 -9.93 -0.22 22.39
N GLY A 161 -10.61 -0.79 21.39
CA GLY A 161 -11.15 -0.09 20.23
C GLY A 161 -12.65 -0.31 20.05
N ILE A 162 -13.12 -0.16 18.80
CA ILE A 162 -14.52 -0.42 18.40
C ILE A 162 -14.54 -1.53 17.36
N ALA A 163 -15.15 -2.66 17.70
CA ALA A 163 -15.26 -3.78 16.77
C ALA A 163 -16.36 -3.53 15.73
N VAL A 164 -16.03 -3.78 14.46
CA VAL A 164 -16.94 -3.70 13.31
C VAL A 164 -17.00 -5.06 12.64
N VAL A 165 -18.21 -5.59 12.48
CA VAL A 165 -18.43 -6.90 11.86
C VAL A 165 -17.98 -6.88 10.39
N CYS A 166 -17.27 -7.93 9.94
CA CYS A 166 -16.77 -8.04 8.58
C CYS A 166 -16.71 -9.48 8.05
N GLY A 167 -16.43 -9.65 6.74
CA GLY A 167 -16.10 -10.94 6.09
C GLY A 167 -17.27 -11.84 5.66
N SER A 168 -18.37 -11.93 6.43
CA SER A 168 -19.47 -12.86 6.11
C SER A 168 -20.80 -12.17 5.88
N ARG A 169 -21.42 -12.41 4.70
CA ARG A 169 -22.83 -12.05 4.45
C ARG A 169 -23.82 -13.02 5.13
N ARG A 170 -23.36 -14.18 5.57
CA ARG A 170 -24.17 -15.14 6.33
C ARG A 170 -24.11 -14.72 7.80
N ALA A 171 -25.12 -13.98 8.24
CA ALA A 171 -25.20 -13.41 9.59
C ALA A 171 -24.97 -14.42 10.75
N ASN A 172 -25.13 -15.72 10.49
CA ASN A 172 -25.06 -16.80 11.48
C ASN A 172 -23.70 -17.53 11.57
N GLU A 173 -22.68 -17.11 10.80
CA GLU A 173 -21.33 -17.67 10.93
C GLU A 173 -20.40 -16.59 11.48
N PRO A 174 -20.16 -16.57 12.80
CA PRO A 174 -19.28 -15.57 13.41
C PRO A 174 -17.88 -15.64 12.82
N SER A 175 -17.25 -14.50 12.59
CA SER A 175 -15.87 -14.36 12.13
C SER A 175 -15.15 -13.29 12.96
N PRO A 176 -13.81 -13.23 12.93
CA PRO A 176 -13.11 -12.07 13.49
C PRO A 176 -13.68 -10.77 12.91
N ALA A 177 -13.78 -9.76 13.77
CA ALA A 177 -14.12 -8.40 13.41
C ALA A 177 -12.84 -7.58 13.22
N ILE A 178 -12.95 -6.47 12.51
CA ILE A 178 -11.92 -5.43 12.54
C ILE A 178 -12.20 -4.51 13.73
N VAL A 179 -11.21 -4.33 14.61
CA VAL A 179 -11.26 -3.42 15.74
C VAL A 179 -10.57 -2.13 15.34
N LEU A 180 -11.33 -1.04 15.25
CA LEU A 180 -10.79 0.29 14.95
C LEU A 180 -10.22 0.90 16.24
N ASP A 181 -8.96 1.33 16.20
CA ASP A 181 -8.27 1.89 17.38
C ASP A 181 -8.26 3.42 17.35
N ARG A 182 -7.80 3.99 16.22
CA ARG A 182 -7.70 5.44 16.01
C ARG A 182 -8.26 5.82 14.65
N VAL A 183 -8.99 6.93 14.63
CA VAL A 183 -9.59 7.49 13.42
C VAL A 183 -9.21 8.96 13.25
N ARG A 184 -9.19 9.41 12.01
CA ARG A 184 -9.04 10.82 11.62
C ARG A 184 -10.30 11.29 10.91
N LEU A 185 -10.83 12.43 11.33
CA LEU A 185 -12.03 13.03 10.75
C LEU A 185 -11.68 13.95 9.57
N ASP A 186 -12.71 14.50 8.91
CA ASP A 186 -12.53 15.42 7.78
C ASP A 186 -11.88 16.76 8.16
N ASP A 187 -11.93 17.17 9.43
CA ASP A 187 -11.23 18.34 9.98
C ASP A 187 -9.81 18.02 10.46
N ASP A 188 -9.29 16.85 10.10
CA ASP A 188 -8.00 16.29 10.50
C ASP A 188 -7.83 16.04 12.01
N SER A 189 -8.90 16.17 12.80
CA SER A 189 -8.86 15.74 14.21
C SER A 189 -8.66 14.23 14.32
N GLU A 190 -7.77 13.81 15.22
CA GLU A 190 -7.50 12.40 15.48
C GLU A 190 -8.00 12.00 16.86
N LEU A 191 -8.79 10.94 16.90
CA LEU A 191 -9.45 10.49 18.13
C LEU A 191 -9.32 8.97 18.28
N PRO A 192 -9.30 8.46 19.51
CA PRO A 192 -9.62 7.07 19.76
C PRO A 192 -10.99 6.74 19.14
N ALA A 193 -11.12 5.58 18.49
CA ALA A 193 -12.38 5.16 17.91
C ALA A 193 -13.48 5.05 18.98
N THR A 194 -13.10 4.66 20.20
CA THR A 194 -13.99 4.61 21.37
C THR A 194 -14.57 5.98 21.75
N GLU A 195 -13.82 7.07 21.55
CA GLU A 195 -14.32 8.43 21.79
C GLU A 195 -15.24 8.88 20.65
N PHE A 196 -14.85 8.64 19.40
CA PHE A 196 -15.63 9.04 18.23
C PHE A 196 -17.00 8.33 18.17
N PHE A 197 -17.00 7.01 18.34
CA PHE A 197 -18.23 6.22 18.35
C PHE A 197 -18.93 6.30 19.71
N GLY A 198 -18.20 6.34 20.83
CA GLY A 198 -18.80 6.32 22.16
C GLY A 198 -19.76 5.14 22.33
N HIS A 199 -21.03 5.44 22.56
CA HIS A 199 -22.13 4.46 22.64
C HIS A 199 -22.98 4.40 21.37
N ARG A 200 -22.55 5.03 20.28
CA ARG A 200 -23.27 5.12 19.01
C ARG A 200 -23.20 3.77 18.29
N ALA A 201 -24.14 2.88 18.61
CA ALA A 201 -24.42 1.72 17.78
C ALA A 201 -24.95 2.14 16.41
N GLY A 202 -24.67 1.34 15.38
CA GLY A 202 -25.16 1.63 14.05
C GLY A 202 -24.60 0.71 12.98
N TYR A 203 -24.89 1.07 11.74
CA TYR A 203 -24.34 0.44 10.56
C TYR A 203 -23.56 1.48 9.78
N ILE A 204 -22.40 1.08 9.29
CA ILE A 204 -21.68 1.78 8.23
C ILE A 204 -22.52 1.60 6.97
N GLU A 205 -22.89 2.71 6.34
CA GLU A 205 -23.80 2.69 5.20
C GLU A 205 -23.10 1.99 4.01
N PRO A 206 -23.64 0.87 3.50
CA PRO A 206 -23.20 0.34 2.22
C PRO A 206 -23.61 1.36 1.16
N ARG A 207 -22.70 1.69 0.23
CA ARG A 207 -23.07 2.54 -0.89
C ARG A 207 -24.06 1.76 -1.78
N VAL A 208 -25.21 2.37 -2.08
CA VAL A 208 -26.18 1.90 -3.09
C VAL A 208 -25.58 2.08 -4.48
#